data_AF-A0A850C744-F1
#
_entry.id   AF-A0A850C744-F1
#
_cell.length_a   1.000
_cell.length_b   1.000
_cell.length_c   1.000
_cell.angle_alpha   90.00
_cell.angle_beta   90.00
_cell.angle_gamma   90.00
#
_symmetry.space_group_name_H-M   'P 1'
#
loop_
_entity.id
_entity.type
_entity.pdbx_description
1 polymer ?
#
loop_
_entity_poly.entity_id
_entity_poly.type
_entity_poly.pdbx_seq_one_letter_code
_entity_poly.pdbx_strand_id
1 'polypeptide(L)'
;YDEFKARIDGGGFFRMRFCGDRAVEAQNRQAVVAELTRRMKNGANNFYWIAALSVINSFVLQFGGNSYFVVGLAITLLVDGVFIGMAEALPEASLVVKVIGLAISIFIAGIFALFGLFGNRGKRWAFITGIVLYSLDALLMLVFQEWLGLAFHALFLFGLFGGLRALNELNKLTKPDVPDFPQNIGAP
;
A
#
# COMPACT_ATOMS: atom_id res chain seq x y z
N TYR A 1 -15.29 -53.50 -24.68
CA TYR A 1 -16.65 -52.90 -24.65
C TYR A 1 -17.16 -52.82 -23.21
N ASP A 2 -16.91 -53.87 -22.41
CA ASP A 2 -17.36 -53.94 -21.02
C ASP A 2 -16.67 -52.94 -20.05
N GLU A 3 -15.40 -52.60 -20.29
CA GLU A 3 -14.71 -51.54 -19.52
C GLU A 3 -15.22 -50.12 -19.80
N PHE A 4 -15.82 -49.89 -20.96
CA PHE A 4 -16.37 -48.57 -21.32
C PHE A 4 -17.72 -48.34 -20.65
N LYS A 5 -18.51 -49.42 -20.46
CA LYS A 5 -19.83 -49.37 -19.83
C LYS A 5 -19.75 -49.25 -18.30
N ALA A 6 -18.79 -49.95 -17.68
CA ALA A 6 -18.51 -49.82 -16.24
C ALA A 6 -18.06 -48.39 -15.82
N ARG A 7 -17.57 -47.58 -16.76
CA ARG A 7 -17.17 -46.18 -16.53
C ARG A 7 -18.30 -45.16 -16.63
N ILE A 8 -19.41 -45.50 -17.27
CA ILE A 8 -20.59 -44.61 -17.42
C ILE A 8 -21.57 -44.83 -16.26
N ASP A 9 -21.70 -46.07 -15.79
CA ASP A 9 -22.70 -46.46 -14.78
C ASP A 9 -22.32 -46.05 -13.34
N GLY A 10 -21.11 -45.52 -13.12
CA GLY A 10 -20.60 -45.09 -11.81
C GLY A 10 -21.03 -43.68 -11.34
N GLY A 11 -22.02 -43.05 -11.99
CA GLY A 11 -22.56 -41.74 -11.55
C GLY A 11 -21.58 -40.55 -11.62
N GLY A 12 -20.39 -40.75 -12.18
CA GLY A 12 -19.39 -39.70 -12.36
C GLY A 12 -19.76 -38.83 -13.55
N PHE A 13 -20.41 -37.69 -13.30
CA PHE A 13 -20.68 -36.68 -14.30
C PHE A 13 -19.34 -36.13 -14.85
N PHE A 14 -18.81 -36.75 -15.89
CA PHE A 14 -17.58 -36.33 -16.56
C PHE A 14 -17.89 -35.09 -17.40
N ARG A 15 -17.75 -33.91 -16.79
CA ARG A 15 -17.92 -32.63 -17.49
C ARG A 15 -16.75 -32.44 -18.46
N MET A 16 -16.90 -32.88 -19.71
CA MET A 16 -15.97 -32.52 -20.79
C MET A 16 -16.00 -30.99 -20.94
N ARG A 17 -14.96 -30.30 -20.46
CA ARG A 17 -14.78 -28.86 -20.72
C ARG A 17 -14.48 -28.69 -22.21
N PHE A 18 -15.40 -28.05 -22.94
CA PHE A 18 -15.20 -27.76 -24.36
C PHE A 18 -14.09 -26.70 -24.52
N CYS A 19 -13.52 -26.60 -25.73
CA CYS A 19 -12.47 -25.61 -26.02
C CYS A 19 -12.92 -24.17 -25.70
N GLY A 20 -14.20 -23.85 -25.89
CA GLY A 20 -14.81 -22.57 -25.52
C GLY A 20 -14.84 -22.29 -24.01
N ASP A 21 -15.09 -23.30 -23.17
CA ASP A 21 -15.13 -23.13 -21.70
C ASP A 21 -13.77 -22.71 -21.14
N ARG A 22 -12.68 -23.24 -21.71
CA ARG A 22 -11.30 -22.89 -21.30
C ARG A 22 -10.92 -21.47 -21.71
N ALA A 23 -11.37 -20.99 -22.85
CA ALA A 23 -11.12 -19.62 -23.30
C ALA A 23 -11.84 -18.59 -22.41
N VAL A 24 -13.09 -18.87 -22.04
CA VAL A 24 -13.87 -18.02 -21.11
C VAL A 24 -13.26 -18.04 -19.70
N GLU A 25 -12.83 -19.19 -19.20
CA GLU A 25 -12.15 -19.31 -17.90
C GLU A 25 -10.81 -18.54 -17.86
N ALA A 26 -10.03 -18.61 -18.95
CA ALA A 26 -8.79 -17.86 -19.08
C ALA A 26 -9.04 -16.34 -19.13
N GLN A 27 -10.04 -15.88 -19.88
CA GLN A 27 -10.44 -14.48 -19.94
C GLN A 27 -10.89 -13.97 -18.57
N ASN A 28 -11.72 -14.73 -17.86
CA ASN A 28 -12.19 -14.38 -16.52
C ASN A 28 -11.01 -14.29 -15.53
N ARG A 29 -10.04 -15.20 -15.61
CA ARG A 29 -8.83 -15.16 -14.77
C ARG A 29 -7.98 -13.92 -15.05
N GLN A 30 -7.80 -13.57 -16.32
CA GLN A 30 -7.05 -12.37 -16.71
C GLN A 30 -7.73 -11.09 -16.20
N ALA A 31 -9.07 -11.01 -16.29
CA ALA A 31 -9.83 -9.88 -15.77
C ALA A 31 -9.66 -9.72 -14.25
N VAL A 32 -9.70 -10.83 -13.50
CA VAL A 32 -9.48 -10.82 -12.04
C VAL A 32 -8.05 -10.35 -11.70
N VAL A 33 -7.03 -10.88 -12.40
CA VAL A 33 -5.63 -10.48 -12.19
C VAL A 33 -5.41 -9.00 -12.48
N ALA A 34 -6.00 -8.49 -13.56
CA ALA A 34 -5.91 -7.08 -13.93
C ALA A 34 -6.55 -6.18 -12.87
N GLU A 35 -7.73 -6.54 -12.37
CA GLU A 35 -8.43 -5.78 -11.34
C GLU A 35 -7.67 -5.78 -10.00
N LEU A 36 -7.14 -6.93 -9.56
CA LEU A 36 -6.32 -7.00 -8.34
C LEU A 36 -5.03 -6.19 -8.48
N THR A 37 -4.39 -6.23 -9.64
CA THR A 37 -3.20 -5.42 -9.94
C THR A 37 -3.52 -3.93 -9.86
N ARG A 38 -4.66 -3.50 -10.42
CA ARG A 38 -5.13 -2.12 -10.35
C ARG A 38 -5.39 -1.69 -8.91
N ARG A 39 -6.09 -2.50 -8.12
CA ARG A 39 -6.36 -2.23 -6.69
C ARG A 39 -5.06 -2.13 -5.87
N MET A 40 -4.12 -3.04 -6.09
CA MET A 40 -2.80 -2.99 -5.48
C MET A 40 -2.10 -1.67 -5.80
N LYS A 41 -2.05 -1.27 -7.08
CA LYS A 41 -1.40 -0.01 -7.50
C LYS A 41 -2.09 1.22 -6.90
N ASN A 42 -3.43 1.26 -6.89
CA ASN A 42 -4.18 2.34 -6.24
C ASN A 42 -3.85 2.45 -4.75
N GLY A 43 -3.77 1.31 -4.06
CA GLY A 43 -3.33 1.27 -2.67
C GLY A 43 -1.89 1.78 -2.51
N ALA A 44 -0.96 1.35 -3.35
CA ALA A 44 0.43 1.82 -3.31
C ALA A 44 0.55 3.33 -3.62
N ASN A 45 -0.29 3.86 -4.51
CA ASN A 45 -0.29 5.28 -4.88
C ASN A 45 -0.70 6.20 -3.72
N ASN A 46 -1.42 5.68 -2.72
CA ASN A 46 -1.70 6.44 -1.49
C ASN A 46 -0.42 6.86 -0.77
N PHE A 47 0.67 6.07 -0.84
CA PHE A 47 1.95 6.49 -0.27
C PHE A 47 2.52 7.76 -0.95
N TYR A 48 2.30 7.92 -2.25
CA TYR A 48 2.71 9.14 -2.94
C TYR A 48 1.84 10.33 -2.56
N TRP A 49 0.53 10.13 -2.37
CA TRP A 49 -0.35 11.17 -1.86
C TRP A 49 0.03 11.61 -0.46
N ILE A 50 0.32 10.66 0.44
CA ILE A 50 0.83 10.95 1.79
C ILE A 50 2.10 11.81 1.69
N ALA A 51 3.08 11.40 0.87
CA ALA A 51 4.33 12.12 0.70
C ALA A 51 4.11 13.54 0.14
N ALA A 52 3.33 13.66 -0.94
CA ALA A 52 3.08 14.94 -1.60
C ALA A 52 2.33 15.92 -0.68
N LEU A 53 1.28 15.46 -0.01
CA LEU A 53 0.52 16.28 0.94
C LEU A 53 1.40 16.73 2.12
N SER A 54 2.28 15.85 2.61
CA SER A 54 3.20 16.20 3.70
C SER A 54 4.18 17.31 3.29
N VAL A 55 4.77 17.22 2.09
CA VAL A 55 5.68 18.27 1.59
C VAL A 55 4.96 19.59 1.37
N ILE A 56 3.78 19.55 0.74
CA ILE A 56 2.94 20.75 0.53
C ILE A 56 2.61 21.38 1.88
N ASN A 57 2.25 20.57 2.88
CA ASN A 57 1.91 21.05 4.20
C ASN A 57 3.10 21.70 4.90
N SER A 58 4.26 21.05 4.92
CA SER A 58 5.49 21.61 5.49
C SER A 58 5.88 22.94 4.83
N PHE A 59 5.71 23.03 3.50
CA PHE A 59 5.96 24.28 2.78
C PHE A 59 4.99 25.38 3.20
N VAL A 60 3.69 25.09 3.26
CA VAL A 60 2.68 26.07 3.69
C VAL A 60 2.92 26.50 5.14
N LEU A 61 3.27 25.58 6.04
CA LEU A 61 3.46 25.92 7.45
C LEU A 61 4.66 26.85 7.67
N GLN A 62 5.75 26.66 6.91
CA GLN A 62 6.96 27.46 7.08
C GLN A 62 6.95 28.81 6.34
N PHE A 63 6.25 28.88 5.20
CA PHE A 63 6.27 30.04 4.28
C PHE A 63 4.90 30.69 4.04
N GLY A 64 3.80 30.04 4.38
CA GLY A 64 2.42 30.46 4.08
C GLY A 64 1.78 31.40 5.12
N GLY A 65 2.53 31.88 6.11
CA GLY A 65 2.03 32.79 7.15
C GLY A 65 1.12 32.07 8.15
N ASN A 66 -0.04 32.66 8.48
CA ASN A 66 -0.99 32.13 9.48
C ASN A 66 -1.89 30.99 8.96
N SER A 67 -1.61 30.43 7.78
CA SER A 67 -2.41 29.35 7.22
C SER A 67 -1.91 28.00 7.72
N TYR A 68 -2.75 27.28 8.45
CA TYR A 68 -2.47 25.93 8.96
C TYR A 68 -3.33 24.91 8.20
N PHE A 69 -2.70 23.84 7.70
CA PHE A 69 -3.39 22.74 7.03
C PHE A 69 -3.11 21.44 7.80
N VAL A 70 -4.16 20.76 8.28
CA VAL A 70 -4.02 19.56 9.12
C VAL A 70 -3.94 18.29 8.27
N VAL A 71 -3.14 18.32 7.22
CA VAL A 71 -3.06 17.19 6.27
C VAL A 71 -1.61 16.95 5.91
N GLY A 72 -1.13 15.75 6.20
CA GLY A 72 0.27 15.36 6.05
C GLY A 72 0.65 14.34 7.12
N LEU A 73 1.94 14.02 7.21
CA LEU A 73 2.49 13.18 8.26
C LEU A 73 2.57 13.96 9.59
N ALA A 74 2.09 13.39 10.68
CA ALA A 74 2.15 14.03 11.99
C ALA A 74 3.60 14.35 12.41
N ILE A 75 4.54 13.46 12.08
CA ILE A 75 5.96 13.69 12.36
C ILE A 75 6.54 14.89 11.60
N THR A 76 6.09 15.17 10.36
CA THR A 76 6.58 16.34 9.63
C THR A 76 6.05 17.62 10.27
N LEU A 77 4.79 17.64 10.72
CA LEU A 77 4.25 18.76 11.50
C LEU A 77 5.05 19.03 12.78
N LEU A 78 5.46 17.98 13.50
CA LEU A 78 6.28 18.12 14.70
C LEU A 78 7.68 18.69 14.37
N VAL A 79 8.32 18.17 13.32
CA VAL A 79 9.61 18.70 12.84
C VAL A 79 9.46 20.17 12.46
N ASP A 80 8.49 20.51 11.63
CA ASP A 80 8.27 21.88 11.17
C ASP A 80 8.01 22.83 12.35
N GLY A 81 7.21 22.42 13.34
CA GLY A 81 6.96 23.21 14.55
C GLY A 81 8.22 23.52 15.35
N VAL A 82 9.12 22.55 15.51
CA VAL A 82 10.43 22.76 16.16
C VAL A 82 11.27 23.76 15.36
N PHE A 83 11.38 23.60 14.05
CA PHE A 83 12.19 24.48 13.21
C PHE A 83 11.61 25.89 13.09
N ILE A 84 10.29 26.05 13.12
CA ILE A 84 9.64 27.36 13.19
C ILE A 84 10.01 28.06 14.51
N GLY A 85 9.89 27.37 15.66
CA GLY A 85 10.29 27.95 16.95
C GLY A 85 11.78 28.31 17.01
N MET A 86 12.65 27.50 16.42
CA MET A 86 14.07 27.84 16.29
C MET A 86 14.31 29.06 15.39
N ALA A 87 13.57 29.18 14.30
CA ALA A 87 13.67 30.29 13.37
C ALA A 87 13.19 31.62 13.96
N GLU A 88 12.28 31.57 14.95
CA GLU A 88 11.85 32.73 15.75
C GLU A 88 12.91 33.11 16.79
N ALA A 89 13.57 32.12 17.42
CA ALA A 89 14.64 32.35 18.39
C ALA A 89 15.94 32.89 17.76
N LEU A 90 16.17 32.64 16.46
CA LEU A 90 17.35 33.08 15.70
C LEU A 90 16.93 33.84 14.42
N PRO A 91 16.42 35.09 14.54
CA PRO A 91 15.89 35.84 13.40
C PRO A 91 16.88 36.00 12.24
N GLU A 92 18.16 36.23 12.55
CA GLU A 92 19.24 36.43 11.57
C GLU A 92 19.50 35.18 10.69
N ALA A 93 19.16 33.99 11.19
CA ALA A 93 19.34 32.72 10.48
C ALA A 93 17.99 32.07 10.08
N SER A 94 16.87 32.78 10.25
CA SER A 94 15.52 32.24 10.13
C SER A 94 15.29 31.47 8.82
N LEU A 95 15.72 32.03 7.69
CA LEU A 95 15.57 31.38 6.39
C LEU A 95 16.35 30.06 6.30
N VAL A 96 17.60 30.02 6.78
CA VAL A 96 18.44 28.83 6.75
C VAL A 96 17.84 27.73 7.63
N VAL A 97 17.39 28.08 8.83
CA VAL A 97 16.74 27.15 9.77
C VAL A 97 15.48 26.55 9.14
N LYS A 98 14.61 27.37 8.55
CA LYS A 98 13.41 26.90 7.84
C LYS A 98 13.75 25.94 6.70
N VAL A 99 14.69 26.30 5.83
CA VAL A 99 15.10 25.43 4.71
C VAL A 99 15.61 24.08 5.20
N ILE A 100 16.37 24.03 6.31
CA ILE A 100 16.80 22.76 6.92
C ILE A 100 15.59 21.94 7.40
N GLY A 101 14.65 22.57 8.10
CA GLY A 101 13.42 21.90 8.54
C GLY A 101 12.64 21.31 7.36
N LEU A 102 12.45 22.09 6.29
CA LEU A 102 11.76 21.63 5.09
C LEU A 102 12.51 20.47 4.42
N ALA A 103 13.84 20.52 4.36
CA ALA A 103 14.65 19.43 3.78
C ALA A 103 14.47 18.12 4.55
N ILE A 104 14.40 18.18 5.89
CA ILE A 104 14.12 17.01 6.74
C ILE A 104 12.70 16.49 6.47
N SER A 105 11.70 17.36 6.40
CA SER A 105 10.32 16.98 6.09
C SER A 105 10.20 16.31 4.71
N ILE A 106 10.90 16.83 3.69
CA ILE A 106 10.99 16.22 2.35
C ILE A 106 11.67 14.85 2.42
N PHE A 107 12.74 14.72 3.20
CA PHE A 107 13.41 13.43 3.37
C PHE A 107 12.48 12.38 3.98
N ILE A 108 11.76 12.72 5.05
CA ILE A 108 10.78 11.83 5.69
C ILE A 108 9.66 11.45 4.70
N ALA A 109 9.08 12.43 4.01
CA ALA A 109 8.07 12.18 2.98
C ALA A 109 8.61 11.29 1.83
N GLY A 110 9.88 11.46 1.47
CA GLY A 110 10.59 10.64 0.49
C GLY A 110 10.63 9.15 0.88
N ILE A 111 10.74 8.82 2.17
CA ILE A 111 10.68 7.43 2.64
C ILE A 111 9.30 6.81 2.33
N PHE A 112 8.22 7.55 2.56
CA PHE A 112 6.88 7.08 2.20
C PHE A 112 6.73 6.93 0.69
N ALA A 113 7.26 7.87 -0.11
CA ALA A 113 7.29 7.72 -1.57
C ALA A 113 8.04 6.45 -2.01
N LEU A 114 9.14 6.07 -1.34
CA LEU A 114 9.84 4.81 -1.61
C LEU A 114 8.97 3.58 -1.31
N PHE A 115 8.15 3.59 -0.25
CA PHE A 115 7.16 2.52 -0.05
C PHE A 115 6.13 2.47 -1.17
N GLY A 116 5.70 3.62 -1.70
CA GLY A 116 4.87 3.68 -2.91
C GLY A 116 5.52 3.03 -4.13
N LEU A 117 6.83 3.26 -4.32
CA LEU A 117 7.59 2.67 -5.42
C LEU A 117 7.70 1.15 -5.30
N PHE A 118 8.10 0.64 -4.13
CA PHE A 118 8.23 -0.79 -3.91
C PHE A 118 6.86 -1.50 -3.85
N GLY A 119 5.84 -0.85 -3.30
CA GLY A 119 4.45 -1.33 -3.29
C GLY A 119 3.88 -1.49 -4.69
N ASN A 120 4.14 -0.53 -5.59
CA ASN A 120 3.76 -0.63 -7.01
C ASN A 120 4.46 -1.78 -7.75
N ARG A 121 5.63 -2.21 -7.25
CA ARG A 121 6.36 -3.40 -7.73
C ARG A 121 5.93 -4.70 -7.05
N GLY A 122 4.82 -4.71 -6.31
CA GLY A 122 4.28 -5.89 -5.63
C GLY A 122 5.10 -6.36 -4.43
N LYS A 123 5.99 -5.52 -3.88
CA LYS A 123 6.79 -5.90 -2.71
C LYS A 123 5.94 -5.77 -1.45
N ARG A 124 5.49 -6.92 -0.93
CA ARG A 124 4.63 -7.01 0.26
C ARG A 124 5.21 -6.33 1.50
N TRP A 125 6.53 -6.43 1.69
CA TRP A 125 7.19 -5.82 2.85
C TRP A 125 6.96 -4.30 2.90
N ALA A 126 6.97 -3.61 1.75
CA ALA A 126 6.81 -2.16 1.69
C ALA A 126 5.43 -1.70 2.18
N PHE A 127 4.37 -2.45 1.86
CA PHE A 127 3.04 -2.19 2.42
C PHE A 127 3.00 -2.38 3.93
N ILE A 128 3.57 -3.49 4.44
CA ILE A 128 3.54 -3.79 5.87
C ILE A 128 4.32 -2.74 6.65
N THR A 129 5.56 -2.45 6.25
CA THR A 129 6.39 -1.44 6.92
C THR A 129 5.76 -0.06 6.84
N GLY A 130 5.26 0.34 5.66
CA GLY A 130 4.62 1.62 5.47
C GLY A 130 3.32 1.78 6.29
N ILE A 131 2.47 0.75 6.35
CA ILE A 131 1.25 0.76 7.18
C ILE A 131 1.60 0.88 8.66
N VAL A 132 2.60 0.12 9.15
CA VAL A 132 3.01 0.19 10.56
C VAL A 132 3.52 1.58 10.90
N LEU A 133 4.45 2.12 10.11
CA LEU A 133 4.99 3.47 10.34
C LEU A 133 3.91 4.55 10.26
N TYR A 134 3.01 4.47 9.27
CA TYR A 134 1.92 5.43 9.12
C TYR A 134 0.88 5.32 10.25
N SER A 135 0.66 4.12 10.77
CA SER A 135 -0.24 3.91 11.92
C SER A 135 0.36 4.48 13.20
N LEU A 136 1.67 4.31 13.42
CA LEU A 136 2.38 4.93 14.54
C LEU A 136 2.35 6.46 14.43
N ASP A 137 2.51 6.99 13.22
CA ASP A 137 2.37 8.42 12.94
C ASP A 137 0.95 8.92 13.25
N ALA A 138 -0.09 8.15 12.91
CA ALA A 138 -1.48 8.47 13.27
C ALA A 138 -1.72 8.53 14.79
N LEU A 139 -0.96 7.79 15.61
CA LEU A 139 -1.07 7.90 17.07
C LEU A 139 -0.63 9.28 17.57
N LEU A 140 0.29 9.95 16.87
CA LEU A 140 0.67 11.32 17.22
C LEU A 140 -0.52 12.28 17.03
N MET A 141 -1.37 12.07 16.02
CA MET A 141 -2.59 12.87 15.85
C MET A 141 -3.55 12.75 17.05
N LEU A 142 -3.61 11.58 17.70
CA LEU A 142 -4.39 11.41 18.93
C LEU A 142 -3.79 12.19 20.10
N VAL A 143 -2.45 12.19 20.22
CA VAL A 143 -1.74 12.93 21.29
C VAL A 143 -2.00 14.44 21.16
N PHE A 144 -1.99 14.97 19.93
CA PHE A 144 -2.26 16.38 19.67
C PHE A 144 -3.76 16.72 19.49
N GLN A 145 -4.65 15.74 19.64
CA GLN A 145 -6.11 15.89 19.47
C GLN A 145 -6.51 16.46 18.08
N GLU A 146 -5.72 16.16 17.05
CA GLU A 146 -5.93 16.64 15.68
C GLU A 146 -6.88 15.70 14.92
N TRP A 147 -8.18 15.86 15.16
CA TRP A 147 -9.22 14.97 14.61
C TRP A 147 -9.30 14.96 13.09
N LEU A 148 -9.09 16.11 12.44
CA LEU A 148 -9.10 16.20 10.98
C LEU A 148 -7.92 15.44 10.38
N GLY A 149 -6.72 15.64 10.92
CA GLY A 149 -5.52 14.90 10.53
C GLY A 149 -5.68 13.39 10.73
N LEU A 150 -6.27 12.97 11.86
CA LEU A 150 -6.58 11.58 12.14
C LEU A 150 -7.55 10.98 11.11
N ALA A 151 -8.57 11.72 10.68
CA ALA A 151 -9.52 11.26 9.66
C ALA A 151 -8.81 11.02 8.31
N PHE A 152 -7.91 11.91 7.90
CA PHE A 152 -7.08 11.69 6.71
C PHE A 152 -6.17 10.47 6.86
N HIS A 153 -5.57 10.25 8.03
CA HIS A 153 -4.80 9.03 8.29
C HIS A 153 -5.64 7.77 8.14
N ALA A 154 -6.85 7.75 8.70
CA ALA A 154 -7.77 6.63 8.57
C ALA A 154 -8.15 6.35 7.10
N LEU A 155 -8.41 7.41 6.32
CA LEU A 155 -8.72 7.31 4.89
C LEU A 155 -7.56 6.65 4.12
N PHE A 156 -6.34 7.13 4.32
CA PHE A 156 -5.18 6.56 3.63
C PHE A 156 -4.85 5.16 4.12
N LEU A 157 -4.93 4.88 5.42
CA LEU A 157 -4.78 3.52 5.97
C LEU A 157 -5.78 2.55 5.34
N PHE A 158 -7.04 2.94 5.21
CA PHE A 158 -8.05 2.11 4.54
C PHE A 158 -7.62 1.75 3.10
N GLY A 159 -7.14 2.74 2.34
CA GLY A 159 -6.62 2.52 0.99
C GLY A 159 -5.37 1.62 0.95
N LEU A 160 -4.44 1.79 1.89
CA LEU A 160 -3.24 0.96 2.02
C LEU A 160 -3.58 -0.51 2.35
N PHE A 161 -4.50 -0.72 3.30
CA PHE A 161 -5.00 -2.06 3.63
C PHE A 161 -5.70 -2.72 2.44
N GLY A 162 -6.48 -1.95 1.67
CA GLY A 162 -7.08 -2.41 0.41
C GLY A 162 -6.04 -2.88 -0.60
N GLY A 163 -4.96 -2.10 -0.78
CA GLY A 163 -3.83 -2.48 -1.64
C GLY A 163 -3.10 -3.75 -1.19
N LEU A 164 -2.84 -3.89 0.11
CA LEU A 164 -2.20 -5.08 0.68
C LEU A 164 -3.07 -6.33 0.52
N ARG A 165 -4.39 -6.22 0.73
CA ARG A 165 -5.33 -7.34 0.50
C ARG A 165 -5.31 -7.77 -0.96
N ALA A 166 -5.39 -6.82 -1.89
CA ALA A 166 -5.33 -7.10 -3.32
C ALA A 166 -4.01 -7.79 -3.73
N LEU A 167 -2.87 -7.36 -3.18
CA LEU A 167 -1.58 -8.02 -3.39
C LEU A 167 -1.56 -9.46 -2.86
N ASN A 168 -2.13 -9.70 -1.67
CA ASN A 168 -2.19 -11.04 -1.10
C ASN A 168 -3.05 -11.98 -1.95
N GLU A 169 -4.17 -11.50 -2.48
CA GLU A 169 -5.03 -12.26 -3.40
C GLU A 169 -4.31 -12.53 -4.73
N LEU A 170 -3.65 -11.53 -5.30
CA LEU A 170 -2.86 -11.68 -6.53
C LEU A 170 -1.77 -12.75 -6.39
N ASN A 171 -1.05 -12.74 -5.26
CA ASN A 171 -0.02 -13.74 -4.97
C ASN A 171 -0.58 -15.17 -4.84
N LYS A 172 -1.82 -15.35 -4.37
CA LYS A 172 -2.46 -16.67 -4.34
C LYS A 172 -2.75 -17.19 -5.74
N LEU A 173 -3.16 -16.31 -6.66
CA LEU A 173 -3.46 -16.68 -8.05
C LEU A 173 -2.21 -16.95 -8.90
N THR A 174 -1.05 -16.43 -8.49
CA THR A 174 0.20 -16.52 -9.26
C THR A 174 1.15 -17.59 -8.72
N LYS A 175 0.87 -18.18 -7.55
CA LYS A 175 1.60 -19.35 -7.07
C LYS A 175 1.37 -20.51 -8.05
N PRO A 176 2.43 -21.12 -8.62
CA PRO A 176 2.26 -22.31 -9.44
C PRO A 176 1.69 -23.44 -8.59
N ASP A 177 0.68 -24.15 -9.11
CA ASP A 177 0.28 -25.45 -8.59
C ASP A 177 1.47 -26.39 -8.79
N VAL A 178 2.33 -26.53 -7.78
CA VAL A 178 3.27 -27.65 -7.74
C VAL A 178 2.39 -28.87 -7.46
N PRO A 179 2.24 -29.82 -8.40
CA PRO A 179 1.55 -31.06 -8.09
C PRO A 179 2.27 -31.69 -6.91
N ASP A 180 1.52 -32.04 -5.87
CA ASP A 180 2.04 -32.81 -4.75
C ASP A 180 2.40 -34.20 -5.31
N PHE A 181 3.61 -34.34 -5.84
CA PHE A 181 4.10 -35.63 -6.30
C PHE A 181 4.06 -36.53 -5.07
N PRO A 182 3.34 -37.67 -5.11
CA PRO A 182 3.31 -38.56 -3.96
C PRO A 182 4.74 -38.95 -3.62
N GLN A 183 5.24 -38.47 -2.47
CA GLN A 183 6.58 -38.78 -1.98
C GLN A 183 6.72 -40.24 -1.53
N ASN A 184 5.63 -41.02 -1.62
CA ASN A 184 5.62 -42.46 -1.49
C ASN A 184 5.50 -43.10 -2.87
N ILE A 185 6.60 -43.12 -3.61
CA ILE A 185 6.87 -44.15 -4.61
C ILE A 185 7.97 -45.01 -4.00
N GLY A 186 7.57 -46.22 -3.60
CA GLY A 186 8.35 -47.13 -2.76
C GLY A 186 9.84 -47.13 -3.09
N ALA A 187 10.64 -46.71 -2.11
CA ALA A 187 12.02 -47.15 -2.03
C ALA A 187 11.98 -48.65 -1.68
N PRO A 188 12.65 -49.53 -2.47
CA PRO A 188 12.74 -50.96 -2.18
C PRO A 188 13.51 -51.24 -0.88
#